data_AF-A0A6P0ZT55-F1
#
_entry.id   AF-A0A6P0ZT55-F1
#
_cell.length_a   1.000
_cell.length_b   1.000
_cell.length_c   1.000
_cell.angle_alpha   90.00
_cell.angle_beta   90.00
_cell.angle_gamma   90.00
#
_symmetry.space_group_name_H-M   'P 1'
#
loop_
_entity.id
_entity.type
_entity.pdbx_description
1 polymer ?
#
loop_
_entity_poly.entity_id
_entity_poly.type
_entity_poly.pdbx_seq_one_letter_code
_entity_poly.pdbx_strand_id
1 'polypeptide(L)' 'MKPEDDLGNMKSRPNHYAKKIKQQVTLPLRIDVIEYFEAKAQEKGIYYQ' A
#
# COMPACT_ATOMS: atom_id res chain seq x y z
N MET A 1 -7.29 20.25 0.41
CA MET A 1 -8.47 19.41 0.14
C MET A 1 -9.50 20.27 -0.55
N LYS A 2 -10.08 19.82 -1.66
CA LYS A 2 -11.14 20.56 -2.33
C LYS A 2 -12.39 20.51 -1.44
N PRO A 3 -13.23 21.55 -1.44
CA PRO A 3 -14.44 21.62 -0.59
C PRO A 3 -15.48 20.54 -0.92
N GLU A 4 -15.27 19.76 -1.98
CA GLU A 4 -16.14 18.66 -2.42
C GLU A 4 -15.93 17.36 -1.63
N ASP A 5 -14.87 17.27 -0.81
CA ASP A 5 -14.55 16.12 0.05
C ASP A 5 -14.99 16.37 1.50
N ASP A 6 -16.29 16.58 1.71
CA ASP A 6 -16.89 16.58 3.05
C ASP A 6 -17.17 15.12 3.48
N LEU A 7 -16.15 14.47 4.05
CA LEU A 7 -16.18 13.05 4.45
C LEU A 7 -17.31 12.72 5.46
N GLY A 8 -17.89 13.71 6.13
CA GLY A 8 -18.95 13.52 7.13
C GLY A 8 -20.33 13.19 6.56
N ASN A 9 -20.60 13.53 5.30
CA ASN A 9 -21.94 13.38 4.68
C ASN A 9 -21.97 12.51 3.41
N MET A 10 -20.83 11.95 2.98
CA MET A 10 -20.78 11.12 1.78
C MET A 10 -21.34 9.71 2.02
N LYS A 11 -22.29 9.28 1.17
CA LYS A 11 -22.68 7.85 1.09
C LYS A 11 -21.45 7.04 0.70
N SER A 12 -21.02 6.11 1.55
CA SER A 12 -19.94 5.17 1.26
C SER A 12 -20.22 4.45 -0.07
N ARG A 13 -19.53 4.87 -1.12
CA ARG A 13 -19.54 4.20 -2.42
C ARG A 13 -18.34 3.27 -2.45
N PRO A 14 -18.48 2.03 -2.94
CA PRO A 14 -17.33 1.15 -3.11
C PRO A 14 -16.31 1.83 -4.03
N ASN A 15 -15.06 1.94 -3.58
CA ASN A 15 -13.98 2.52 -4.36
C ASN A 15 -13.84 1.74 -5.67
N HIS A 16 -14.14 2.40 -6.80
CA HIS A 16 -14.10 1.79 -8.14
C HIS A 16 -12.70 1.26 -8.50
N TYR A 17 -11.66 1.86 -7.92
CA TYR A 17 -10.27 1.46 -8.11
C TYR A 17 -9.81 0.40 -7.11
N ALA A 18 -10.61 0.00 -6.11
CA ALA A 18 -10.22 -1.02 -5.12
C ALA A 18 -9.77 -2.32 -5.78
N LYS A 19 -10.39 -2.68 -6.91
CA LYS A 19 -10.03 -3.85 -7.72
C LYS A 19 -8.66 -3.73 -8.41
N LYS A 20 -8.12 -2.52 -8.59
CA LYS A 20 -6.85 -2.23 -9.28
C LYS A 20 -5.68 -1.98 -8.32
N ILE A 21 -5.92 -1.88 -7.01
CA ILE A 21 -4.89 -1.49 -6.02
C ILE A 21 -3.91 -2.63 -5.71
N LYS A 22 -4.35 -3.89 -5.75
CA LYS A 22 -3.47 -5.06 -5.56
C LYS A 22 -3.20 -5.73 -6.90
N GLN A 23 -2.10 -5.34 -7.54
CA GLN A 23 -1.54 -6.10 -8.65
C GLN A 23 -0.47 -7.04 -8.09
N GLN A 24 -0.70 -8.35 -8.19
CA GLN A 24 0.34 -9.33 -7.89
C GLN A 24 1.39 -9.28 -9.02
N VAL A 25 2.64 -9.03 -8.67
CA VAL A 25 3.77 -9.03 -9.59
C VAL A 25 4.79 -10.06 -9.14
N THR A 26 5.33 -10.84 -10.08
CA THR A 26 6.47 -11.75 -9.82
C THR A 26 7.74 -11.03 -10.24
N LEU A 27 8.59 -10.69 -9.28
CA LEU A 27 9.86 -10.01 -9.50
C LEU A 27 11.01 -10.93 -9.08
N PRO A 28 12.00 -11.19 -9.95
CA PRO A 28 13.21 -11.88 -9.52
C PRO A 28 14.02 -10.95 -8.63
N LEU A 29 14.11 -11.29 -7.35
CA LEU A 29 14.87 -10.55 -6.35
C LEU A 29 16.04 -11.39 -5.89
N ARG A 30 17.18 -10.73 -5.62
CA ARG A 30 18.32 -11.36 -4.97
C ARG A 30 18.10 -11.34 -3.45
N ILE A 31 18.71 -12.29 -2.76
CA ILE A 31 18.52 -12.52 -1.32
C ILE A 31 18.97 -11.30 -0.49
N ASP A 32 20.08 -10.68 -0.88
CA ASP A 32 20.63 -9.45 -0.26
C ASP A 32 19.63 -8.28 -0.28
N VAL A 33 18.82 -8.19 -1.33
CA VAL A 33 17.81 -7.15 -1.46
C VAL A 33 16.68 -7.38 -0.45
N ILE A 34 16.28 -8.63 -0.23
CA ILE A 34 15.23 -9.00 0.73
C ILE A 34 15.70 -8.67 2.16
N GLU A 35 16.91 -9.09 2.52
CA GLU A 35 17.51 -8.83 3.84
C GLU A 35 17.62 -7.33 4.13
N TYR A 36 18.03 -6.53 3.14
CA TYR A 36 18.09 -5.07 3.25
C TYR A 36 16.71 -4.45 3.57
N PHE A 37 15.67 -4.87 2.85
CA PHE A 37 14.33 -4.32 3.06
C PHE A 37 13.69 -4.82 4.35
N GLU A 38 13.96 -6.05 4.79
CA GLU A 38 13.52 -6.56 6.09
C GLU A 38 14.15 -5.78 7.26
N ALA A 39 15.47 -5.56 7.23
CA ALA A 39 16.14 -4.76 8.25
C ALA A 39 15.57 -3.34 8.32
N LYS A 40 15.34 -2.72 7.17
CA LYS A 40 14.76 -1.37 7.06
C LYS A 40 13.30 -1.31 7.52
N ALA A 41 12.55 -2.40 7.32
CA ALA A 41 11.17 -2.52 7.77
C ALA A 41 11.11 -2.63 9.30
N GLN A 42 12.00 -3.42 9.91
CA GLN A 42 12.15 -3.51 11.36
C GLN A 42 12.51 -2.17 12.01
N GLU A 43 13.46 -1.42 11.44
CA GLU A 43 13.82 -0.07 11.92
C GLU A 43 12.64 0.89 11.90
N LYS A 44 11.78 0.78 10.88
CA LYS A 44 10.60 1.65 10.71
C LYS A 44 9.34 1.13 11.41
N GLY A 45 9.40 -0.04 12.05
CA GLY A 45 8.26 -0.68 12.68
C GLY A 45 7.12 -1.04 11.70
N ILE A 46 7.45 -1.22 10.42
CA ILE A 46 6.49 -1.62 9.36
C ILE A 46 6.78 -3.06 8.93
N TYR A 47 5.77 -3.76 8.43
CA TYR A 47 5.92 -5.12 7.91
C TYR A 47 6.34 -5.10 6.43
N TYR A 48 7.25 -5.99 6.04
CA TYR A 48 7.65 -6.20 4.65
C TYR A 48 6.65 -7.14 3.96
N GLN A 49 5.95 -6.68 2.92
CA GLN A 49 4.86 -7.40 2.23
C GLN A 49 5.17 -7.66 0.76
#